data_AF-A0A151JNY4-F1
#
_entry.id   AF-A0A151JNY4-F1
#
_cell.length_a   1.000
_cell.length_b   1.000
_cell.length_c   1.000
_cell.angle_alpha   90.00
_cell.angle_beta   90.00
_cell.angle_gamma   90.00
#
_symmetry.space_group_name_H-M   'P 1'
#
loop_
_entity.id
_entity.type
_entity.pdbx_description
1 polymer ?
#
loop_
_entity_poly.entity_id
_entity_poly.type
_entity_poly.pdbx_seq_one_letter_code
_entity_poly.pdbx_strand_id
1 'polypeptide(L)'
;MYRHPGQDTPLTFYQDLLNALTEFNLLLMTGDFNAHHPNWGCTSRSGAGNRLLKTIEEFDLVILNDGSSTLIHHSAQNSVIDLSLSSPVLAPICSSHVLDDTFGSDHFPICTKINVKPCYSKKFCYKLKLNKDQLTTLNYMLRNSVNEISGKETLDVTSQYNLFVEHVQSTARGLLPQDKGVPHSKINSCRLKSPPWWSDDCDTAMEKGAQRAC
;
A
#
# COMPACT_ATOMS: atom_id res chain seq x y z
N MET A 1 -7.78 11.43 -3.62
CA MET A 1 -9.14 11.95 -3.82
C MET A 1 -9.12 12.76 -5.10
N TYR A 2 -10.11 12.58 -5.98
CA TYR A 2 -10.25 13.39 -7.18
C TYR A 2 -11.64 14.01 -7.17
N ARG A 3 -11.71 15.35 -7.20
CA ARG A 3 -12.95 16.11 -7.36
C ARG A 3 -12.94 16.79 -8.71
N HIS A 4 -13.92 16.49 -9.56
CA HIS A 4 -14.04 17.14 -10.87
C HIS A 4 -14.34 18.66 -10.74
N PRO A 5 -13.69 19.55 -11.52
CA PRO A 5 -13.75 21.00 -11.33
C PRO A 5 -15.16 21.60 -11.49
N GLY A 6 -15.97 21.04 -12.38
CA GLY A 6 -17.34 21.49 -12.63
C GLY A 6 -18.41 20.83 -11.77
N GLN A 7 -18.06 19.89 -10.89
CA GLN A 7 -19.03 19.15 -10.09
C GLN A 7 -19.15 19.76 -8.70
N ASP A 8 -20.38 20.03 -8.26
CA ASP A 8 -20.61 20.44 -6.88
C ASP A 8 -20.41 19.24 -5.96
N THR A 9 -19.49 19.37 -5.01
CA THR A 9 -19.28 18.38 -3.95
C THR A 9 -19.83 18.98 -2.66
N PRO A 10 -20.96 18.46 -2.15
CA PRO A 10 -21.60 19.00 -0.96
C PRO A 10 -20.76 18.75 0.28
N LEU A 11 -20.98 19.54 1.32
CA LEU A 11 -20.28 19.39 2.60
C LEU A 11 -20.49 18.00 3.20
N THR A 12 -21.72 17.46 3.09
CA THR A 12 -22.09 16.15 3.61
C THR A 12 -21.25 15.02 3.04
N PHE A 13 -20.83 15.11 1.77
CA PHE A 13 -19.94 14.11 1.18
C PHE A 13 -18.62 13.99 1.94
N TYR A 14 -18.00 15.13 2.27
CA TYR A 14 -16.74 15.13 3.01
C TYR A 14 -16.93 14.67 4.46
N GLN A 15 -18.04 15.08 5.09
CA GLN A 15 -18.40 14.66 6.44
C GLN A 15 -18.62 13.14 6.50
N ASP A 16 -19.42 12.57 5.60
CA ASP A 16 -19.68 11.13 5.53
C ASP A 16 -18.40 10.34 5.28
N LEU A 17 -17.55 10.82 4.36
CA LEU A 17 -16.26 10.20 4.07
C LEU A 17 -15.34 10.18 5.30
N LEU A 18 -15.18 11.32 5.98
CA LEU A 18 -14.29 11.39 7.14
C LEU A 18 -14.87 10.69 8.35
N ASN A 19 -16.19 10.71 8.56
CA ASN A 19 -16.88 9.92 9.57
C ASN A 19 -16.62 8.43 9.39
N ALA A 20 -16.66 7.92 8.15
CA ALA A 20 -16.32 6.53 7.85
C ALA A 20 -14.85 6.18 8.11
N LEU A 21 -13.97 7.18 8.25
CA LEU A 21 -12.53 7.00 8.52
C LEU A 21 -12.14 7.31 9.96
N THR A 22 -13.09 7.64 10.84
CA THR A 22 -12.84 8.04 12.24
C THR A 22 -12.15 6.98 13.09
N GLU A 23 -12.22 5.70 12.72
CA GLU A 23 -11.52 4.61 13.41
C GLU A 23 -9.99 4.65 13.20
N PHE A 24 -9.50 5.39 12.20
CA PHE A 24 -8.09 5.47 11.86
C PHE A 24 -7.43 6.71 12.51
N ASN A 25 -6.59 6.49 13.51
CA ASN A 25 -5.82 7.57 14.16
C ASN A 25 -4.73 8.19 13.26
N LEU A 26 -4.32 7.50 12.20
CA LEU A 26 -3.30 7.95 11.26
C LEU A 26 -3.93 8.06 9.87
N LEU A 27 -4.20 9.28 9.44
CA LEU A 27 -4.83 9.57 8.16
C LEU A 27 -3.91 10.48 7.32
N LEU A 28 -3.70 10.09 6.06
CA LEU A 28 -3.14 10.93 5.01
C LEU A 28 -4.10 10.89 3.82
N MET A 29 -4.63 12.04 3.45
CA MET A 29 -5.49 12.21 2.29
C MET A 29 -4.80 13.11 1.28
N THR A 30 -4.58 12.60 0.07
CA THR A 30 -3.96 13.35 -1.02
C THR A 30 -4.81 13.34 -2.27
N GLY A 31 -4.60 14.30 -3.16
CA GLY A 31 -5.08 14.28 -4.55
C GLY A 31 -5.56 15.64 -5.03
N ASP A 32 -6.28 15.64 -6.15
CA ASP A 32 -6.78 16.84 -6.81
C ASP A 32 -8.20 17.18 -6.31
N PHE A 33 -8.32 18.31 -5.61
CA PHE A 33 -9.57 18.79 -5.02
C PHE A 33 -10.30 19.79 -5.95
N ASN A 34 -9.63 20.31 -6.98
CA ASN A 34 -10.13 21.41 -7.83
C ASN A 34 -10.78 22.55 -7.02
N ALA A 35 -10.22 22.86 -5.84
CA ALA A 35 -10.79 23.78 -4.87
C ALA A 35 -9.77 24.87 -4.52
N HIS A 36 -10.21 26.13 -4.58
CA HIS A 36 -9.34 27.28 -4.34
C HIS A 36 -9.64 27.87 -2.96
N HIS A 37 -8.63 28.04 -2.14
CA HIS A 37 -8.73 28.79 -0.88
C HIS A 37 -7.36 29.35 -0.45
N PRO A 38 -7.29 30.55 0.15
CA PRO A 38 -6.04 31.13 0.64
C PRO A 38 -5.29 30.29 1.67
N ASN A 39 -5.98 29.46 2.46
CA ASN A 39 -5.36 28.60 3.48
C ASN A 39 -4.35 27.59 2.93
N TRP A 40 -4.39 27.30 1.63
CA TRP A 40 -3.40 26.46 0.96
C TRP A 40 -2.68 27.20 -0.18
N GLY A 41 -2.70 28.53 -0.20
CA GLY A 41 -1.85 29.34 -1.09
C GLY A 41 -2.51 29.86 -2.36
N CYS A 42 -3.79 29.57 -2.61
CA CYS A 42 -4.51 30.18 -3.74
C CYS A 42 -4.77 31.68 -3.50
N THR A 43 -4.69 32.49 -4.56
CA THR A 43 -5.04 33.93 -4.48
C THR A 43 -6.54 34.17 -4.38
N SER A 44 -7.36 33.19 -4.79
CA SER A 44 -8.82 33.26 -4.81
C SER A 44 -9.44 32.21 -3.88
N ARG A 45 -10.74 32.37 -3.62
CA ARG A 45 -11.56 31.39 -2.90
C ARG A 45 -12.71 30.92 -3.77
N SER A 46 -13.05 29.64 -3.71
CA SER A 46 -14.22 29.06 -4.36
C SER A 46 -15.22 28.50 -3.34
N GLY A 47 -16.47 28.27 -3.74
CA GLY A 47 -17.48 27.64 -2.87
C GLY A 47 -17.06 26.23 -2.42
N ALA A 48 -16.43 25.46 -3.32
CA ALA A 48 -15.82 24.18 -2.97
C ALA A 48 -14.68 24.32 -1.96
N GLY A 49 -13.82 25.34 -2.12
CA GLY A 49 -12.75 25.65 -1.17
C GLY A 49 -13.28 25.98 0.22
N ASN A 50 -14.34 26.78 0.32
CA ASN A 50 -14.95 27.10 1.63
C ASN A 50 -15.54 25.85 2.32
N ARG A 51 -16.21 24.97 1.57
CA ARG A 51 -16.75 23.73 2.14
C ARG A 51 -15.64 22.77 2.58
N LEU A 52 -14.62 22.62 1.74
CA LEU A 52 -13.46 21.80 2.08
C LEU A 52 -12.73 22.34 3.32
N LEU A 53 -12.52 23.65 3.42
CA LEU A 53 -11.92 24.25 4.61
C LEU A 53 -12.76 23.98 5.85
N LYS A 54 -14.08 24.17 5.77
CA LYS A 54 -14.98 23.86 6.89
C LYS A 54 -14.84 22.40 7.35
N THR A 55 -14.73 21.46 6.41
CA THR A 55 -14.46 20.06 6.75
C THR A 55 -13.09 19.88 7.39
N ILE A 56 -12.04 20.51 6.85
CA ILE A 56 -10.68 20.45 7.42
C ILE A 56 -10.70 20.92 8.87
N GLU A 57 -11.39 22.01 9.17
CA GLU A 57 -11.54 22.56 10.52
C GLU A 57 -12.39 21.65 11.43
N GLU A 58 -13.50 21.09 10.91
CA GLU A 58 -14.40 20.22 11.68
C GLU A 58 -13.75 18.89 12.11
N PHE A 59 -12.84 18.36 11.31
CA PHE A 59 -12.15 17.08 11.55
C PHE A 59 -10.69 17.25 11.98
N ASP A 60 -10.29 18.47 12.36
CA ASP A 60 -8.93 18.81 12.81
C ASP A 60 -7.83 18.34 11.84
N LEU A 61 -8.07 18.39 10.51
CA LEU A 61 -7.06 18.01 9.53
C LEU A 61 -6.00 19.11 9.37
N VAL A 62 -4.77 18.68 9.16
CA VAL A 62 -3.62 19.56 8.94
C VAL A 62 -3.28 19.61 7.46
N ILE A 63 -3.26 20.83 6.90
CA ILE A 63 -2.80 21.10 5.54
C ILE A 63 -1.27 21.01 5.52
N LEU A 64 -0.72 20.11 4.71
CA LEU A 64 0.74 19.91 4.58
C LEU A 64 1.37 20.71 3.44
N ASN A 65 0.55 21.32 2.58
CA ASN A 65 1.01 22.14 1.46
C ASN A 65 1.75 23.40 1.96
N ASP A 66 2.81 23.78 1.26
CA ASP A 66 3.61 24.99 1.48
C ASP A 66 3.07 26.23 0.75
N GLY A 67 2.03 26.04 -0.07
CA GLY A 67 1.44 27.08 -0.91
C GLY A 67 2.05 27.21 -2.30
N SER A 68 3.01 26.35 -2.67
CA SER A 68 3.56 26.31 -4.03
C SER A 68 2.50 25.86 -5.05
N SER A 69 2.49 26.48 -6.25
CA SER A 69 1.51 26.17 -7.31
C SER A 69 1.56 24.70 -7.70
N THR A 70 0.42 24.03 -7.79
CA THR A 70 0.33 22.62 -8.19
C THR A 70 -0.20 22.45 -9.60
N LEU A 71 -0.66 23.53 -10.23
CA LEU A 71 -1.17 23.54 -11.60
C LEU A 71 -0.44 24.61 -12.41
N ILE A 72 -0.04 24.26 -13.64
CA ILE A 72 0.37 25.21 -14.66
C ILE A 72 -0.88 25.97 -15.11
N HIS A 73 -0.92 27.25 -14.79
CA HIS A 73 -1.99 28.13 -15.25
C HIS A 73 -1.40 29.24 -16.10
N HIS A 74 -2.08 29.58 -17.21
CA HIS A 74 -1.63 30.64 -18.11
C HIS A 74 -1.73 32.05 -17.49
N SER A 75 -2.51 32.21 -16.42
CA SER A 75 -2.56 33.46 -15.65
C SER A 75 -1.53 33.43 -14.52
N ALA A 76 -1.06 34.60 -14.10
CA ALA A 76 -0.13 34.75 -12.96
C ALA A 76 -0.77 34.44 -11.58
N GLN A 77 -1.90 33.73 -11.54
CA GLN A 77 -2.57 33.36 -10.30
C GLN A 77 -2.03 32.02 -9.80
N ASN A 78 -1.60 32.00 -8.55
CA ASN A 78 -1.15 30.78 -7.90
C ASN A 78 -2.33 29.81 -7.74
N SER A 79 -2.21 28.60 -8.29
CA SER A 79 -3.25 27.58 -8.27
C SER A 79 -2.76 26.34 -7.55
N VAL A 80 -3.15 26.24 -6.28
CA VAL A 80 -2.88 25.09 -5.42
C VAL A 80 -4.20 24.34 -5.25
N ILE A 81 -4.40 23.32 -6.07
CA ILE A 81 -5.65 22.52 -6.11
C ILE A 81 -5.40 21.06 -5.75
N ASP A 82 -4.14 20.63 -5.82
CA ASP A 82 -3.68 19.35 -5.31
C ASP A 82 -3.29 19.53 -3.84
N LEU A 83 -3.91 18.77 -2.94
CA LEU A 83 -3.68 18.92 -1.51
C LEU A 83 -3.16 17.64 -0.89
N SER A 84 -2.38 17.81 0.17
CA SER A 84 -1.97 16.78 1.11
C SER A 84 -2.46 17.16 2.50
N LEU A 85 -3.43 16.42 2.99
CA LEU A 85 -4.08 16.64 4.29
C LEU A 85 -3.73 15.48 5.21
N SER A 86 -3.46 15.75 6.49
CA SER A 86 -3.12 14.71 7.45
C SER A 86 -3.82 14.87 8.78
N SER A 87 -4.01 13.76 9.49
CA SER A 87 -4.39 13.80 10.92
C SER A 87 -3.32 14.51 11.75
N PRO A 88 -3.66 15.20 12.85
CA PRO A 88 -2.69 15.90 13.71
C PRO A 88 -1.57 15.02 14.25
N VAL A 89 -1.83 13.72 14.45
CA VAL A 89 -0.84 12.76 14.93
C VAL A 89 0.22 12.46 13.87
N LEU A 90 -0.18 12.47 12.59
CA LEU A 90 0.70 12.15 11.46
C LEU A 90 1.46 13.39 10.96
N ALA A 91 0.88 14.58 11.08
CA ALA A 91 1.44 15.82 10.54
C ALA A 91 2.90 16.11 10.97
N PRO A 92 3.30 15.97 12.25
CA PRO A 92 4.65 16.33 12.71
C PRO A 92 5.77 15.47 12.11
N ILE A 93 5.43 14.28 11.60
CA ILE A 93 6.39 13.38 10.96
C ILE A 93 6.29 13.39 9.44
N CYS A 94 5.43 14.25 8.88
CA CYS A 94 5.30 14.45 7.44
C CYS A 94 6.03 15.71 6.97
N SER A 95 6.55 15.66 5.76
CA SER A 95 6.99 16.85 5.02
C SER A 95 6.47 16.76 3.59
N SER A 96 5.87 17.83 3.08
CA SER A 96 5.34 17.88 1.72
C SER A 96 5.96 19.04 0.95
N HIS A 97 6.22 18.83 -0.34
CA HIS A 97 6.70 19.86 -1.26
C HIS A 97 6.24 19.53 -2.68
N VAL A 98 6.10 20.56 -3.50
CA VAL A 98 5.83 20.44 -4.92
C VAL A 98 7.14 20.14 -5.66
N LEU A 99 7.11 19.28 -6.67
CA LEU A 99 8.25 18.99 -7.53
C LEU A 99 8.32 20.00 -8.68
N ASP A 100 9.54 20.30 -9.15
CA ASP A 100 9.77 21.30 -10.20
C ASP A 100 9.41 20.81 -11.62
N ASP A 101 9.29 19.49 -11.82
CA ASP A 101 8.96 18.87 -13.11
C ASP A 101 7.54 18.32 -13.11
N THR A 102 6.76 18.63 -14.14
CA THR A 102 5.40 18.12 -14.31
C THR A 102 5.32 16.75 -14.96
N PHE A 103 6.44 16.23 -15.47
CA PHE A 103 6.51 14.97 -16.22
C PHE A 103 5.53 14.93 -17.41
N GLY A 104 5.30 16.07 -18.06
CA GLY A 104 4.42 16.19 -19.21
C GLY A 104 2.93 16.39 -18.89
N SER A 105 2.58 16.53 -17.60
CA SER A 105 1.25 16.98 -17.16
C SER A 105 1.20 18.52 -17.09
N ASP A 106 -0.01 19.06 -16.98
CA ASP A 106 -0.31 20.40 -16.50
C ASP A 106 -0.26 20.53 -14.97
N HIS A 107 -0.21 19.42 -14.22
CA HIS A 107 -0.04 19.43 -12.76
C HIS A 107 1.42 19.18 -12.35
N PHE A 108 1.87 19.90 -11.32
CA PHE A 108 3.11 19.59 -10.60
C PHE A 108 2.83 18.54 -9.52
N PRO A 109 3.55 17.40 -9.52
CA PRO A 109 3.37 16.39 -8.48
C PRO A 109 3.74 16.91 -7.09
N ILE A 110 3.03 16.41 -6.08
CA ILE A 110 3.35 16.65 -4.67
C ILE A 110 4.09 15.44 -4.10
N CYS A 111 5.26 15.68 -3.51
CA CYS A 111 6.01 14.67 -2.79
C CYS A 111 5.81 14.83 -1.27
N THR A 112 5.01 13.94 -0.69
CA THR A 112 4.87 13.80 0.76
C THR A 112 5.76 12.68 1.29
N LYS A 113 6.70 13.03 2.16
CA LYS A 113 7.54 12.09 2.89
C LYS A 113 6.96 11.88 4.28
N ILE A 114 6.83 10.62 4.69
CA ILE A 114 6.43 10.22 6.04
C ILE A 114 7.66 9.63 6.73
N ASN A 115 8.17 10.28 7.77
CA ASN A 115 9.42 9.94 8.44
C ASN A 115 9.25 8.77 9.43
N VAL A 116 8.78 7.62 8.91
CA VAL A 116 8.60 6.37 9.66
C VAL A 116 9.46 5.26 9.10
N LYS A 117 9.92 4.37 9.98
CA LYS A 117 10.50 3.10 9.56
C LYS A 117 9.35 2.15 9.20
N PRO A 118 9.27 1.64 7.97
CA PRO A 118 8.21 0.69 7.62
C PRO A 118 8.34 -0.58 8.45
N CYS A 119 7.30 -0.88 9.22
CA CYS A 119 7.16 -2.16 9.91
C CYS A 119 6.45 -3.14 8.98
N TYR A 120 7.20 -4.05 8.38
CA TYR A 120 6.62 -5.09 7.54
C TYR A 120 5.88 -6.11 8.41
N SER A 121 4.57 -6.27 8.16
CA SER A 121 3.79 -7.33 8.81
C SER A 121 4.40 -8.69 8.50
N LYS A 122 4.56 -9.53 9.52
CA LYS A 122 4.91 -10.94 9.29
C LYS A 122 3.71 -11.63 8.64
N LYS A 123 3.92 -12.25 7.48
CA LYS A 123 2.90 -13.12 6.87
C LYS A 123 3.22 -14.56 7.26
N PHE A 124 2.23 -15.26 7.82
CA PHE A 124 2.36 -16.69 8.05
C PHE A 124 2.46 -17.43 6.71
N CYS A 125 3.57 -18.14 6.50
CA CYS A 125 3.82 -18.89 5.28
C CYS A 125 3.59 -20.39 5.53
N TYR A 126 2.48 -20.91 5.04
CA TYR A 126 2.16 -22.34 5.09
C TYR A 126 2.84 -23.15 3.96
N LYS A 127 3.41 -22.48 2.96
CA LYS A 127 4.03 -23.13 1.80
C LYS A 127 5.45 -23.60 2.12
N LEU A 128 5.68 -24.90 1.99
CA LEU A 128 7.02 -25.48 1.91
C LEU A 128 7.60 -25.19 0.52
N LYS A 129 8.72 -24.45 0.47
CA LYS A 129 9.42 -24.19 -0.79
C LYS A 129 10.40 -25.34 -1.04
N LEU A 130 10.04 -26.22 -1.97
CA LEU A 130 10.89 -27.32 -2.45
C LEU A 130 11.46 -26.95 -3.81
N ASN A 131 12.74 -27.24 -4.04
CA ASN A 131 13.30 -27.27 -5.38
C ASN A 131 12.93 -28.59 -6.10
N LYS A 132 13.31 -28.72 -7.37
CA LYS A 132 12.92 -29.89 -8.21
C LYS A 132 13.46 -31.21 -7.65
N ASP A 133 14.70 -31.21 -7.16
CA ASP A 133 15.34 -32.41 -6.62
C ASP A 133 14.70 -32.81 -5.29
N GLN A 134 14.49 -31.85 -4.39
CA GLN A 134 13.81 -32.04 -3.11
C GLN A 134 12.38 -32.58 -3.30
N LEU A 135 11.65 -32.06 -4.29
CA LEU A 135 10.31 -32.56 -4.63
C LEU A 135 10.37 -34.02 -5.12
N THR A 136 11.38 -34.35 -5.93
CA THR A 136 11.58 -35.70 -6.45
C THR A 136 11.90 -36.67 -5.32
N THR A 137 12.83 -36.31 -4.43
CA THR A 137 13.18 -37.10 -3.24
C THR A 137 11.98 -37.25 -2.31
N LEU A 138 11.22 -36.19 -2.05
CA LEU A 138 10.02 -36.26 -1.21
C LEU A 138 9.00 -37.25 -1.77
N ASN A 139 8.71 -37.17 -3.08
CA ASN A 139 7.80 -38.10 -3.74
C ASN A 139 8.28 -39.55 -3.65
N TYR A 140 9.58 -39.78 -3.80
CA TYR A 140 10.18 -41.11 -3.65
C TYR A 140 10.00 -41.66 -2.23
N MET A 141 10.34 -40.85 -1.21
CA MET A 141 10.21 -41.25 0.20
C MET A 141 8.75 -41.55 0.56
N LEU A 142 7.82 -40.66 0.20
CA LEU A 142 6.39 -40.84 0.46
C LEU A 142 5.85 -42.13 -0.16
N ARG A 143 6.21 -42.43 -1.41
CA ARG A 143 5.81 -43.65 -2.12
C ARG A 143 6.31 -44.92 -1.44
N ASN A 144 7.55 -44.91 -0.94
CA ASN A 144 8.13 -46.08 -0.28
C ASN A 144 7.62 -46.30 1.14
N SER A 145 7.11 -45.24 1.77
CA SER A 145 6.54 -45.27 3.12
C SER A 145 5.02 -45.54 3.18
N VAL A 146 4.36 -45.80 2.04
CA VAL A 146 2.90 -46.04 1.98
C VAL A 146 2.48 -47.19 2.90
N ASN A 147 3.31 -48.23 2.99
CA ASN A 147 3.03 -49.41 3.83
C ASN A 147 3.11 -49.11 5.34
N GLU A 148 3.71 -47.99 5.76
CA GLU A 148 3.72 -47.55 7.16
C GLU A 148 2.38 -46.93 7.59
N ILE A 149 1.58 -46.52 6.60
CA ILE A 149 0.23 -45.94 6.79
C ILE A 149 -0.85 -47.00 6.53
N SER A 150 -0.66 -47.84 5.50
CA SER A 150 -1.59 -48.91 5.14
C SER A 150 -1.49 -50.07 6.15
N GLY A 151 -2.52 -50.22 6.99
CA GLY A 151 -2.58 -51.23 8.05
C GLY A 151 -3.30 -50.78 9.34
N LYS A 152 -3.73 -49.51 9.40
CA LYS A 152 -4.46 -48.93 10.56
C LYS A 152 -5.94 -48.65 10.25
N GLU A 153 -6.58 -49.51 9.45
CA GLU A 153 -7.97 -49.37 9.00
C GLU A 153 -9.01 -49.41 10.14
N THR A 154 -8.60 -49.81 11.35
CA THR A 154 -9.43 -49.87 12.55
C THR A 154 -9.57 -48.53 13.28
N LEU A 155 -8.82 -47.50 12.89
CA LEU A 155 -8.90 -46.16 13.48
C LEU A 155 -10.06 -45.36 12.92
N ASP A 156 -10.57 -44.41 13.69
CA ASP A 156 -11.55 -43.44 13.18
C ASP A 156 -10.95 -42.56 12.08
N VAL A 157 -11.82 -41.95 11.28
CA VAL A 157 -11.45 -41.14 10.11
C VAL A 157 -10.54 -39.96 10.50
N THR A 158 -10.76 -39.33 11.65
CA THR A 158 -9.94 -38.20 12.11
C THR A 158 -8.53 -38.66 12.48
N SER A 159 -8.41 -39.80 13.18
CA SER A 159 -7.12 -40.40 13.51
C SER A 159 -6.34 -40.82 12.27
N GLN A 160 -7.00 -41.41 11.27
CA GLN A 160 -6.36 -41.76 9.99
C GLN A 160 -5.86 -40.51 9.24
N TYR A 161 -6.67 -39.45 9.20
CA TYR A 161 -6.28 -38.17 8.58
C TYR A 161 -5.07 -37.56 9.29
N ASN A 162 -5.08 -37.50 10.63
CA ASN A 162 -3.98 -36.94 11.40
C ASN A 162 -2.67 -37.72 11.19
N LEU A 163 -2.75 -39.06 11.18
CA LEU A 163 -1.59 -39.91 10.88
C LEU A 163 -1.02 -39.64 9.48
N PHE A 164 -1.88 -39.53 8.47
CA PHE A 164 -1.45 -39.19 7.12
C PHE A 164 -0.77 -37.82 7.07
N VAL A 165 -1.37 -36.80 7.68
CA VAL A 165 -0.82 -35.44 7.71
C VAL A 165 0.51 -35.40 8.46
N GLU A 166 0.62 -36.06 9.61
CA GLU A 166 1.86 -36.15 10.38
C GLU A 166 2.97 -36.84 9.59
N HIS A 167 2.64 -37.92 8.88
CA HIS A 167 3.59 -38.65 8.04
C HIS A 167 4.14 -37.80 6.89
N VAL A 168 3.26 -37.08 6.20
CA VAL A 168 3.67 -36.15 5.13
C VAL A 168 4.54 -35.02 5.70
N GLN A 169 4.17 -34.47 6.85
CA GLN A 169 4.90 -33.39 7.50
C GLN A 169 6.26 -33.84 8.03
N SER A 170 6.36 -35.01 8.68
CA SER A 170 7.61 -35.54 9.24
C SER A 170 8.62 -35.86 8.13
N THR A 171 8.15 -36.48 7.05
CA THR A 171 8.98 -36.78 5.86
C THR A 171 9.50 -35.50 5.22
N ALA A 172 8.64 -34.50 5.05
CA ALA A 172 9.05 -33.20 4.50
C ALA A 172 10.03 -32.45 5.43
N ARG A 173 9.87 -32.55 6.77
CA ARG A 173 10.79 -31.99 7.76
C ARG A 173 12.15 -32.68 7.76
N GLY A 174 12.22 -33.99 7.51
CA GLY A 174 13.49 -34.72 7.40
C GLY A 174 14.34 -34.30 6.20
N LEU A 175 13.70 -33.80 5.15
CA LEU A 175 14.34 -33.33 3.90
C LEU A 175 14.79 -31.87 3.94
N LEU A 176 14.17 -31.06 4.82
CA LEU A 176 14.40 -29.63 4.91
C LEU A 176 15.20 -29.28 6.18
N PRO A 177 16.07 -28.26 6.13
CA PRO A 177 16.61 -27.66 7.34
C PRO A 177 15.50 -27.30 8.36
N GLN A 178 15.80 -27.40 9.65
CA GLN A 178 14.81 -27.27 10.74
C GLN A 178 14.07 -25.91 10.71
N ASP A 179 14.71 -24.86 10.19
CA ASP A 179 14.17 -23.51 9.98
C ASP A 179 13.23 -23.39 8.76
N LYS A 180 13.23 -24.38 7.86
CA LYS A 180 12.47 -24.38 6.59
C LYS A 180 11.41 -25.48 6.50
N GLY A 181 11.47 -26.49 7.39
CA GLY A 181 10.54 -27.62 7.43
C GLY A 181 9.23 -27.35 8.19
N VAL A 182 9.11 -26.20 8.87
CA VAL A 182 7.94 -25.85 9.69
C VAL A 182 7.28 -24.58 9.17
N PRO A 183 5.94 -24.50 9.13
CA PRO A 183 5.25 -23.24 8.86
C PRO A 183 5.76 -22.16 9.79
N HIS A 184 6.19 -21.04 9.23
CA HIS A 184 6.73 -19.96 10.02
C HIS A 184 6.35 -18.60 9.47
N SER A 185 6.33 -17.63 10.37
CA SER A 185 6.11 -16.24 10.05
C SER A 185 7.35 -15.70 9.35
N LYS A 186 7.20 -15.27 8.09
CA LYS A 186 8.25 -14.56 7.35
C LYS A 186 7.95 -13.08 7.37
N ILE A 187 8.96 -12.27 7.66
CA ILE A 187 8.90 -10.84 7.38
C ILE A 187 8.82 -10.72 5.86
N ASN A 188 7.75 -10.13 5.36
CA ASN A 188 7.63 -9.85 3.94
C ASN A 188 8.48 -8.59 3.67
N SER A 189 9.79 -8.78 3.55
CA SER A 189 10.73 -7.71 3.16
C SER A 189 10.67 -7.39 1.67
N CYS A 190 9.89 -8.17 0.91
CA CYS A 190 9.75 -7.98 -0.53
C CYS A 190 9.00 -6.67 -0.78
N ARG A 191 9.77 -5.71 -1.33
CA ARG A 191 9.40 -4.58 -2.20
C ARG A 191 7.89 -4.40 -2.34
N LEU A 192 7.42 -3.18 -2.05
CA LEU A 192 6.10 -2.66 -2.44
C LEU A 192 5.68 -3.39 -3.72
N LYS A 193 4.64 -4.21 -3.64
CA LYS A 193 4.12 -4.85 -4.85
C LYS A 193 3.84 -3.72 -5.82
N SER A 194 4.39 -3.83 -7.04
CA SER A 194 4.12 -2.85 -8.06
C SER A 194 2.60 -2.66 -8.15
N PRO A 195 2.11 -1.41 -8.17
CA PRO A 195 0.69 -1.14 -8.25
C PRO A 195 0.04 -1.93 -9.41
N PRO A 196 -1.27 -2.23 -9.37
CA PRO A 196 -1.92 -3.02 -10.41
C PRO A 196 -1.80 -2.45 -11.83
N TRP A 197 -1.48 -1.16 -11.94
CA TRP A 197 -1.28 -0.41 -13.18
C TRP A 197 0.20 -0.32 -13.63
N TRP A 198 1.13 -0.88 -12.86
CA TRP A 198 2.56 -0.87 -13.15
C TRP A 198 2.93 -2.08 -14.01
N SER A 199 3.36 -1.84 -15.25
CA SER A 199 3.72 -2.88 -16.22
C SER A 199 5.24 -2.99 -16.41
N ASP A 200 5.67 -4.01 -17.14
CA ASP A 200 7.08 -4.19 -17.55
C ASP A 200 7.59 -2.98 -18.37
N ASP A 201 6.70 -2.27 -19.06
CA ASP A 201 7.02 -1.03 -19.76
C ASP A 201 7.36 0.11 -18.77
N CYS A 202 6.68 0.17 -17.62
CA CYS A 202 6.99 1.13 -16.54
C CYS A 202 8.38 0.88 -15.95
N ASP A 203 8.75 -0.39 -15.73
CA ASP A 203 10.09 -0.77 -15.26
C ASP A 203 11.17 -0.34 -16.27
N THR A 204 10.94 -0.62 -17.55
CA THR A 204 11.85 -0.23 -18.64
C THR A 204 12.01 1.29 -18.76
N ALA A 205 10.93 2.05 -18.55
CA ALA A 205 10.96 3.51 -18.58
C ALA A 205 11.76 4.09 -17.41
N MET A 206 11.63 3.53 -16.20
CA MET A 206 12.41 3.93 -15.03
C MET A 206 13.91 3.68 -15.22
N GLU A 207 14.29 2.53 -15.76
CA GLU A 207 15.70 2.19 -16.02
C GLU A 207 16.32 3.11 -17.08
N LYS A 208 15.58 3.41 -18.16
CA LYS A 208 16.02 4.36 -19.19
C LYS A 208 16.11 5.80 -18.68
N GLY A 209 15.20 6.21 -17.80
CA GLY A 209 15.23 7.52 -17.15
C GLY A 209 16.45 7.68 -16.23
N ALA A 210 16.76 6.65 -15.43
CA ALA A 210 17.93 6.64 -14.55
C ALA A 210 19.26 6.72 -15.32
N GLN A 211 19.33 6.15 -16.54
CA GLN A 211 20.51 6.22 -17.40
C GLN A 211 20.71 7.58 -18.08
N ARG A 212 19.65 8.40 -18.22
CA ARG A 212 19.73 9.74 -18.82
C ARG A 212 20.14 10.83 -17.82
N ALA A 213 20.13 10.51 -16.53
CA ALA A 213 20.50 11.42 -15.44
C ALA A 213 21.95 11.22 -14.93
N CYS A 214 22.74 10.37 -15.58
CA CYS A 214 24.18 10.19 -15.37
C CYS A 214 24.99 10.78 -16.53
#